data_AF-S7VHS0-F1
#
_entry.id   AF-S7VHS0-F1
#
_cell.length_a   1.000
_cell.length_b   1.000
_cell.length_c   1.000
_cell.angle_alpha   90.00
_cell.angle_beta   90.00
_cell.angle_gamma   90.00
#
_symmetry.space_group_name_H-M   'P 1'
#
loop_
_entity.id
_entity.type
_entity.pdbx_description
1 polymer ?
#
loop_
_entity_poly.entity_id
_entity_poly.type
_entity_poly.pdbx_seq_one_letter_code
_entity_poly.pdbx_strand_id
1 'polypeptide(L)'
;MLQITGSLFSLGLKVKIVPPVQSWIDGDLSVGQIKEVKIEDLLGRDPINIKNPDLEHQYDNKVILITGAAGSIGSEICRKVSLYNYKKLILVDNAESALYDIQQEFRQLGLENIEAIVADVRNRTRIDQLFNLYKPKIIFHAAAYKHVPLMENNPFEAVSVNIGGTKNVADIAVKHSVDKFVLISTDKAVNPTNVMGATKRIAELYVSCLKGKGHTKFITTRFGNVLGSNGSVIPLFKNK
;
A
#
# COMPACT_ATOMS: atom_id res chain seq x y z
N MET A 1 -7.04 -14.93 24.35
CA MET A 1 -5.98 -13.90 24.28
C MET A 1 -6.55 -12.52 23.96
N LEU A 2 -7.17 -12.33 22.78
CA LEU A 2 -7.79 -11.07 22.31
C LEU A 2 -8.68 -10.35 23.35
N GLN A 3 -9.56 -11.09 24.05
CA GLN A 3 -10.48 -10.52 25.04
C GLN A 3 -9.76 -9.93 26.26
N ILE A 4 -8.75 -10.64 26.77
CA ILE A 4 -7.94 -10.23 27.92
C ILE A 4 -7.06 -9.04 27.54
N THR A 5 -6.37 -9.12 26.39
CA THR A 5 -5.52 -8.02 25.90
C THR A 5 -6.35 -6.76 25.61
N GLY A 6 -7.55 -6.92 25.04
CA GLY A 6 -8.47 -5.80 24.77
C GLY A 6 -8.91 -5.07 26.04
N SER A 7 -9.28 -5.80 27.10
CA SER A 7 -9.61 -5.20 28.40
C SER A 7 -8.43 -4.49 29.03
N LEU A 8 -7.21 -5.05 28.95
CA LEU A 8 -6.01 -4.42 29.49
C LEU A 8 -5.62 -3.13 28.74
N PHE A 9 -5.75 -3.10 27.42
CA PHE A 9 -5.54 -1.87 26.65
C PHE A 9 -6.54 -0.77 27.02
N SER A 10 -7.81 -1.12 27.28
CA SER A 10 -8.83 -0.14 27.69
C SER A 10 -8.55 0.52 29.06
N LEU A 11 -7.67 -0.09 29.86
CA LEU A 11 -7.23 0.42 31.16
C LEU A 11 -5.89 1.20 31.07
N GLY A 12 -5.37 1.43 29.85
CA GLY A 12 -4.11 2.14 29.64
C GLY A 12 -2.86 1.33 30.00
N LEU A 13 -2.98 0.00 30.16
CA LEU A 13 -1.87 -0.86 30.55
C LEU A 13 -1.02 -1.28 29.34
N LYS A 14 0.31 -1.23 29.49
CA LYS A 14 1.25 -1.75 28.49
C LYS A 14 1.31 -3.28 28.55
N VAL A 15 0.70 -3.94 27.58
CA VAL A 15 0.75 -5.40 27.44
C VAL A 15 2.03 -5.82 26.69
N LYS A 16 2.77 -6.79 27.22
CA LYS A 16 3.98 -7.35 26.61
C LYS A 16 3.87 -8.87 26.50
N ILE A 17 4.56 -9.46 25.52
CA ILE A 17 4.70 -10.91 25.34
C ILE A 17 5.98 -11.35 26.04
N VAL A 18 5.85 -12.33 26.92
CA VAL A 18 6.95 -12.99 27.62
C VAL A 18 7.02 -14.46 27.20
N PRO A 19 8.22 -15.06 27.16
CA PRO A 19 8.36 -16.46 26.77
C PRO A 19 7.72 -17.40 27.81
N PRO A 20 7.45 -18.69 27.49
CA PRO A 20 6.80 -19.63 28.39
C PRO A 20 7.57 -19.81 29.70
N VAL A 21 6.86 -20.02 30.81
CA VAL A 21 7.47 -20.13 32.16
C VAL A 21 8.56 -21.21 32.22
N GLN A 22 8.46 -22.31 31.44
CA GLN A 22 9.51 -23.33 31.38
C GLN A 22 10.87 -22.78 30.92
N SER A 23 10.88 -21.75 30.07
CA SER A 23 12.12 -21.13 29.57
C SER A 23 12.76 -20.16 30.55
N TRP A 24 12.15 -19.93 31.73
CA TRP A 24 12.67 -19.04 32.77
C TRP A 24 13.44 -19.80 33.86
N ILE A 25 13.25 -21.12 33.94
CA ILE A 25 13.68 -21.96 35.06
C ILE A 25 15.23 -22.06 35.13
N ASP A 26 15.92 -21.86 34.01
CA ASP A 26 17.39 -21.92 33.93
C ASP A 26 18.08 -20.54 34.03
N GLY A 27 17.35 -19.46 34.37
CA GLY A 27 17.96 -18.25 34.94
C GLY A 27 18.12 -17.01 34.04
N ASP A 28 17.89 -17.06 32.73
CA ASP A 28 18.11 -15.89 31.85
C ASP A 28 16.83 -15.41 31.17
N LEU A 29 15.95 -14.74 31.92
CA LEU A 29 14.97 -13.83 31.31
C LEU A 29 15.71 -12.57 30.85
N SER A 30 16.27 -12.59 29.65
CA SER A 30 16.93 -11.40 29.11
C SER A 30 15.88 -10.37 28.69
N VAL A 31 16.11 -9.09 29.00
CA VAL A 31 15.17 -7.98 28.68
C VAL A 31 14.81 -7.94 27.19
N GLY A 32 15.69 -8.44 26.31
CA GLY A 32 15.45 -8.56 24.87
C GLY A 32 14.43 -9.63 24.45
N GLN A 33 14.07 -10.56 25.33
CA GLN A 33 13.04 -11.58 25.08
C GLN A 33 11.62 -11.04 25.34
N ILE A 34 11.49 -9.91 26.03
CA ILE A 34 10.22 -9.24 26.28
C ILE A 34 9.84 -8.44 25.03
N LYS A 35 8.87 -8.94 24.26
CA LYS A 35 8.43 -8.31 23.03
C LYS A 35 7.22 -7.44 23.28
N GLU A 36 7.16 -6.29 22.62
CA GLU A 36 5.89 -5.57 22.51
C GLU A 36 4.89 -6.43 21.73
N VAL A 37 3.64 -6.46 22.19
CA VAL A 37 2.55 -7.14 21.47
C VAL A 37 2.38 -6.44 20.13
N LYS A 38 2.67 -7.15 19.03
CA LYS A 38 2.37 -6.65 17.70
C LYS A 38 0.91 -6.96 17.36
N ILE A 39 0.34 -6.21 16.41
CA ILE A 39 -1.08 -6.38 16.03
C ILE A 39 -1.31 -7.75 15.39
N GLU A 40 -0.30 -8.26 14.71
CA GLU A 40 -0.28 -9.57 14.06
C GLU A 40 -0.40 -10.70 15.08
N ASP A 41 0.23 -10.56 16.26
CA ASP A 41 0.18 -11.55 17.35
C ASP A 41 -1.23 -11.72 17.91
N LEU A 42 -2.08 -10.67 17.80
CA LEU A 42 -3.46 -10.69 18.28
C LEU A 42 -4.41 -11.45 17.34
N LEU A 43 -4.01 -11.69 16.09
CA LEU A 43 -4.89 -12.23 15.05
C LEU A 43 -4.73 -13.74 14.83
N GLY A 44 -3.74 -14.35 15.48
CA GLY A 44 -3.55 -15.80 15.51
C GLY A 44 -3.32 -16.44 14.14
N ARG A 45 -2.75 -15.72 13.18
CA ARG A 45 -2.36 -16.26 11.87
C ARG A 45 -0.88 -16.03 11.63
N ASP A 46 -0.17 -17.09 11.28
CA ASP A 46 1.21 -16.97 10.83
C ASP A 46 1.26 -16.26 9.48
N PRO A 47 2.17 -15.28 9.30
CA PRO A 47 2.38 -14.64 8.01
C PRO A 47 2.85 -15.68 6.99
N ILE A 48 2.11 -15.83 5.90
CA ILE A 48 2.49 -16.75 4.82
C ILE A 48 3.69 -16.15 4.08
N ASN A 49 4.85 -16.78 4.20
CA ASN A 49 6.05 -16.37 3.47
C ASN A 49 6.09 -17.06 2.09
N ILE A 50 5.48 -16.44 1.09
CA ILE A 50 5.49 -16.95 -0.28
C ILE A 50 6.70 -16.35 -1.01
N LYS A 51 7.78 -17.12 -1.14
CA LYS A 51 8.80 -16.83 -2.17
C LYS A 51 8.25 -17.31 -3.51
N ASN A 52 7.97 -16.37 -4.42
CA ASN A 52 7.50 -16.70 -5.76
C ASN A 52 8.64 -16.43 -6.77
N PRO A 53 9.31 -17.48 -7.27
CA PRO A 53 10.42 -17.32 -8.22
C PRO A 53 9.98 -16.63 -9.53
N ASP A 54 8.71 -16.71 -9.92
CA ASP A 54 8.20 -16.00 -11.10
C ASP A 54 8.28 -14.47 -10.93
N LEU A 55 8.19 -13.96 -9.70
CA LEU A 55 8.27 -12.53 -9.42
C LEU A 55 9.70 -11.99 -9.56
N GLU A 56 10.72 -12.81 -9.28
CA GLU A 56 12.12 -12.43 -9.49
C GLU A 56 12.37 -12.10 -10.95
N HIS A 57 12.03 -13.03 -11.86
CA HIS A 57 12.14 -12.79 -13.30
C HIS A 57 11.27 -11.64 -13.80
N GLN A 58 10.11 -11.44 -13.18
CA GLN A 58 9.18 -10.39 -13.61
C GLN A 58 9.70 -8.98 -13.29
N TYR A 59 10.38 -8.79 -12.17
CA TYR A 59 10.87 -7.49 -11.71
C TYR A 59 12.29 -7.19 -12.16
N ASP A 60 13.06 -8.23 -12.50
CA ASP A 60 14.45 -8.12 -12.91
C ASP A 60 14.66 -7.07 -14.01
N ASN A 61 15.59 -6.13 -13.76
CA ASN A 61 15.94 -5.03 -14.66
C ASN A 61 14.74 -4.19 -15.17
N LYS A 62 13.60 -4.19 -14.45
CA LYS A 62 12.43 -3.36 -14.78
C LYS A 62 12.43 -2.05 -14.00
N VAL A 63 11.90 -1.00 -14.62
CA VAL A 63 11.50 0.21 -13.92
C VAL A 63 10.08 0.02 -13.40
N ILE A 64 9.88 0.18 -12.10
CA ILE A 64 8.61 -0.02 -11.41
C ILE A 64 8.16 1.33 -10.85
N LEU A 65 6.90 1.72 -11.08
CA LEU A 65 6.33 2.95 -10.54
C LEU A 65 5.14 2.63 -9.64
N ILE A 66 5.13 3.23 -8.46
CA ILE A 66 4.09 3.05 -7.46
C ILE A 66 3.48 4.42 -7.17
N THR A 67 2.19 4.59 -7.46
CA THR A 67 1.45 5.80 -7.04
C THR A 67 0.76 5.56 -5.71
N GLY A 68 0.64 6.58 -4.87
CA GLY A 68 0.15 6.41 -3.50
C GLY A 68 1.20 5.72 -2.63
N ALA A 69 2.48 5.91 -2.97
CA ALA A 69 3.62 5.20 -2.39
C ALA A 69 3.82 5.50 -0.90
N ALA A 70 3.37 6.67 -0.41
CA ALA A 70 3.42 7.03 1.00
C ALA A 70 2.17 6.55 1.76
N GLY A 71 1.15 6.04 1.06
CA GLY A 71 -0.02 5.42 1.67
C GLY A 71 0.31 4.07 2.33
N SER A 72 -0.57 3.59 3.20
CA SER A 72 -0.31 2.34 3.96
C SER A 72 -0.16 1.10 3.08
N ILE A 73 -0.91 0.99 1.99
CA ILE A 73 -0.75 -0.14 1.05
C ILE A 73 0.43 0.12 0.12
N GLY A 74 0.56 1.34 -0.40
CA GLY A 74 1.64 1.70 -1.32
C GLY A 74 3.01 1.49 -0.69
N SER A 75 3.22 1.97 0.54
CA SER A 75 4.49 1.83 1.26
C SER A 75 4.88 0.36 1.49
N GLU A 76 3.92 -0.49 1.85
CA GLU A 76 4.16 -1.94 1.94
C GLU A 76 4.51 -2.56 0.59
N ILE A 77 3.83 -2.17 -0.50
CA ILE A 77 4.22 -2.62 -1.85
C ILE A 77 5.66 -2.18 -2.15
N CYS A 78 6.04 -0.93 -1.81
CA CYS A 78 7.40 -0.44 -2.00
C CYS A 78 8.41 -1.31 -1.23
N ARG A 79 8.15 -1.61 0.04
CA ARG A 79 8.99 -2.48 0.88
C ARG A 79 9.07 -3.92 0.37
N LYS A 80 8.02 -4.45 -0.25
CA LYS A 80 8.05 -5.79 -0.84
C LYS A 80 8.77 -5.82 -2.16
N VAL A 81 8.57 -4.80 -3.01
CA VAL A 81 9.27 -4.67 -4.29
C VAL A 81 10.77 -4.42 -4.07
N SER A 82 11.15 -3.70 -3.01
CA SER A 82 12.56 -3.42 -2.70
C SER A 82 13.41 -4.66 -2.37
N LEU A 83 12.77 -5.80 -2.12
CA LEU A 83 13.44 -7.09 -1.86
C LEU A 83 13.85 -7.84 -3.15
N TYR A 84 13.41 -7.37 -4.31
CA TYR A 84 13.70 -7.99 -5.61
C TYR A 84 14.75 -7.18 -6.38
N ASN A 85 15.34 -7.79 -7.42
CA ASN A 85 16.15 -7.02 -8.35
C ASN A 85 15.24 -6.19 -9.27
N TYR A 86 15.54 -4.91 -9.41
CA TYR A 86 14.85 -3.99 -10.31
C TYR A 86 15.84 -2.93 -10.82
N LYS A 87 15.53 -2.32 -11.97
CA LYS A 87 16.37 -1.26 -12.53
C LYS A 87 16.21 0.06 -11.77
N LYS A 88 14.95 0.46 -11.51
CA LYS A 88 14.64 1.65 -10.71
C LYS A 88 13.23 1.55 -10.10
N LEU A 89 13.06 1.96 -8.86
CA LEU A 89 11.77 2.04 -8.18
C LEU A 89 11.37 3.52 -8.02
N ILE A 90 10.22 3.89 -8.58
CA ILE A 90 9.72 5.27 -8.55
C ILE A 90 8.51 5.34 -7.61
N LEU A 91 8.67 6.10 -6.54
CA LEU A 91 7.65 6.35 -5.52
C LEU A 91 6.95 7.67 -5.86
N VAL A 92 5.65 7.63 -6.14
CA VAL A 92 4.86 8.83 -6.46
C VAL A 92 3.76 9.01 -5.42
N ASP A 93 3.74 10.16 -4.76
CA ASP A 93 2.69 10.54 -3.81
C ASP A 93 2.56 12.07 -3.74
N ASN A 94 1.43 12.59 -3.25
CA ASN A 94 1.26 14.02 -2.98
C ASN A 94 1.51 14.35 -1.50
N ALA A 95 1.54 13.36 -0.61
CA ALA A 95 1.89 13.51 0.80
C ALA A 95 3.41 13.62 0.96
N GLU A 96 3.94 14.83 0.83
CA GLU A 96 5.38 15.15 0.86
C GLU A 96 6.09 14.53 2.07
N SER A 97 5.60 14.77 3.29
CA SER A 97 6.33 14.34 4.51
C SER A 97 6.35 12.82 4.66
N ALA A 98 5.22 12.15 4.40
CA ALA A 98 5.17 10.68 4.44
C ALA A 98 5.99 10.03 3.31
N LEU A 99 6.12 10.71 2.16
CA LEU A 99 6.96 10.29 1.05
C LEU A 99 8.46 10.46 1.39
N TYR A 100 8.81 11.53 2.10
CA TYR A 100 10.15 11.73 2.65
C TYR A 100 10.52 10.63 3.65
N ASP A 101 9.61 10.28 4.56
CA ASP A 101 9.86 9.23 5.57
C ASP A 101 10.25 7.89 4.93
N ILE A 102 9.49 7.43 3.92
CA ILE A 102 9.80 6.18 3.21
C ILE A 102 11.09 6.28 2.38
N GLN A 103 11.39 7.46 1.82
CA GLN A 103 12.66 7.67 1.12
C GLN A 103 13.85 7.54 2.08
N GLN A 104 13.74 8.12 3.28
CA GLN A 104 14.78 8.04 4.30
C GLN A 104 14.94 6.61 4.83
N GLU A 105 13.84 5.89 5.03
CA GLU A 105 13.85 4.46 5.37
C GLU A 105 14.69 3.67 4.35
N PHE A 106 14.45 3.84 3.05
CA PHE A 106 15.20 3.13 2.02
C PHE A 106 16.67 3.57 1.89
N ARG A 107 16.96 4.85 2.11
CA ARG A 107 18.36 5.34 2.15
C ARG A 107 19.13 4.71 3.31
N GLN A 108 18.51 4.57 4.48
CA GLN A 108 19.14 3.90 5.63
C GLN A 108 19.42 2.42 5.37
N LEU A 109 18.62 1.79 4.52
CA LEU A 109 18.83 0.41 4.06
C LEU A 109 19.86 0.30 2.92
N GLY A 110 20.47 1.41 2.47
CA GLY A 110 21.45 1.43 1.39
C GLY A 110 20.85 1.22 -0.01
N LEU A 111 19.55 1.46 -0.19
CA LEU A 111 18.88 1.30 -1.48
C LEU A 111 18.99 2.57 -2.33
N GLU A 112 19.87 2.56 -3.32
CA GLU A 112 20.18 3.75 -4.14
C GLU A 112 19.30 3.88 -5.40
N ASN A 113 18.73 2.80 -5.92
CA ASN A 113 17.93 2.79 -7.15
C ASN A 113 16.47 3.20 -6.93
N ILE A 114 16.20 4.08 -5.97
CA ILE A 114 14.85 4.51 -5.58
C ILE A 114 14.71 6.03 -5.71
N GLU A 115 13.68 6.48 -6.42
CA GLU A 115 13.36 7.90 -6.59
C GLU A 115 12.02 8.21 -5.92
N ALA A 116 11.97 9.24 -5.08
CA ALA A 116 10.74 9.74 -4.49
C ALA A 116 10.31 11.05 -5.16
N ILE A 117 9.08 11.08 -5.66
CA ILE A 117 8.57 12.17 -6.49
C ILE A 117 7.23 12.66 -5.95
N VAL A 118 7.21 13.91 -5.51
CA VAL A 118 5.95 14.59 -5.15
C VAL A 118 5.17 14.89 -6.42
N ALA A 119 4.04 14.22 -6.62
CA ALA A 119 3.12 14.49 -7.73
C ALA A 119 1.70 13.98 -7.44
N ASP A 120 0.73 14.67 -8.03
CA ASP A 120 -0.68 14.30 -7.95
C ASP A 120 -1.12 13.55 -9.23
N VAL A 121 -1.79 12.41 -9.06
CA VAL A 121 -2.34 11.60 -10.17
C VAL A 121 -3.42 12.33 -10.99
N ARG A 122 -4.02 13.38 -10.43
CA ARG A 122 -4.94 14.29 -11.14
C ARG A 122 -4.22 15.12 -12.20
N ASN A 123 -2.92 15.40 -12.02
CA ASN A 123 -2.13 16.16 -12.98
C ASN A 123 -1.62 15.25 -14.11
N ARG A 124 -2.45 15.07 -15.13
CA ARG A 124 -2.16 14.21 -16.29
C ARG A 124 -0.83 14.56 -16.97
N THR A 125 -0.52 15.85 -17.14
CA THR A 125 0.73 16.31 -17.78
C THR A 125 1.94 15.89 -16.98
N ARG A 126 1.90 16.07 -15.65
CA ARG A 126 3.00 15.67 -14.76
C ARG A 126 3.20 14.16 -14.80
N ILE A 127 2.14 13.37 -14.72
CA ILE A 127 2.26 11.91 -14.80
C ILE A 127 2.83 11.47 -16.15
N ASP A 128 2.40 12.07 -17.26
CA ASP A 128 2.93 11.74 -18.59
C ASP A 128 4.43 12.07 -18.71
N GLN A 129 4.89 13.18 -18.12
CA GLN A 129 6.31 13.52 -18.05
C GLN A 129 7.11 12.46 -17.28
N LEU A 130 6.59 11.97 -16.15
CA LEU A 130 7.25 10.91 -15.38
C LEU A 130 7.34 9.61 -16.19
N PHE A 131 6.30 9.25 -16.94
CA PHE A 131 6.33 8.07 -17.80
C PHE A 131 7.32 8.23 -18.96
N ASN A 132 7.40 9.41 -19.59
CA ASN A 132 8.40 9.70 -20.62
C ASN A 132 9.83 9.60 -20.09
N LEU A 133 10.09 10.14 -18.90
CA LEU A 133 11.42 10.19 -18.29
C LEU A 133 11.89 8.81 -17.83
N TYR A 134 11.05 8.10 -17.08
CA TYR A 134 11.44 6.84 -16.43
C TYR A 134 11.09 5.58 -17.21
N LYS A 135 10.14 5.67 -18.16
CA LYS A 135 9.67 4.55 -19.00
C LYS A 135 9.32 3.30 -18.16
N PRO A 136 8.43 3.43 -17.16
CA PRO A 136 8.10 2.32 -16.27
C PRO A 136 7.49 1.15 -17.06
N LYS A 137 7.79 -0.07 -16.62
CA LYS A 137 7.25 -1.31 -17.20
C LYS A 137 6.17 -1.94 -16.34
N ILE A 138 6.17 -1.65 -15.04
CA ILE A 138 5.17 -2.14 -14.10
C ILE A 138 4.66 -0.98 -13.26
N ILE A 139 3.34 -0.87 -13.15
CA ILE A 139 2.66 0.14 -12.34
C ILE A 139 1.87 -0.53 -11.23
N PHE A 140 2.07 -0.08 -9.99
CA PHE A 140 1.14 -0.33 -8.89
C PHE A 140 0.39 0.97 -8.56
N HIS A 141 -0.91 0.98 -8.82
CA HIS A 141 -1.76 2.13 -8.58
C HIS A 141 -2.49 1.99 -7.24
N ALA A 142 -1.89 2.55 -6.18
CA ALA A 142 -2.44 2.58 -4.82
C ALA A 142 -2.95 3.97 -4.38
N ALA A 143 -2.82 5.01 -5.23
CA ALA A 143 -3.31 6.35 -4.93
C ALA A 143 -4.85 6.38 -4.96
N ALA A 144 -5.47 6.63 -3.81
CA ALA A 144 -6.91 6.80 -3.66
C ALA A 144 -7.25 7.45 -2.31
N TYR A 145 -8.39 8.13 -2.24
CA TYR A 145 -9.03 8.45 -0.97
C TYR A 145 -9.92 7.32 -0.50
N LYS A 146 -9.82 6.97 0.79
CA LYS A 146 -10.43 5.77 1.39
C LYS A 146 -11.38 6.01 2.56
N HIS A 147 -11.36 7.19 3.18
CA HIS A 147 -12.14 7.44 4.40
C HIS A 147 -13.60 7.74 4.05
N VAL A 148 -14.49 6.77 4.30
CA VAL A 148 -15.91 6.86 3.90
C VAL A 148 -16.58 8.15 4.40
N PRO A 149 -16.56 8.51 5.71
CA PRO A 149 -17.27 9.71 6.15
C PRO A 149 -16.75 11.00 5.51
N LEU A 150 -15.43 11.10 5.31
CA LEU A 150 -14.81 12.25 4.64
C LEU A 150 -15.22 12.33 3.17
N MET A 151 -15.33 11.20 2.48
CA MET A 151 -15.66 11.14 1.06
C MET A 151 -17.16 11.29 0.78
N GLU A 152 -18.03 10.95 1.73
CA GLU A 152 -19.45 11.32 1.68
C GLU A 152 -19.61 12.85 1.69
N ASN A 153 -18.83 13.54 2.54
CA ASN A 153 -18.87 15.00 2.64
C ASN A 153 -18.09 15.70 1.52
N ASN A 154 -17.17 15.00 0.85
CA ASN A 154 -16.32 15.54 -0.22
C ASN A 154 -16.35 14.65 -1.48
N PRO A 155 -17.52 14.46 -2.09
CA PRO A 155 -17.68 13.52 -3.20
C PRO A 155 -16.89 13.92 -4.44
N PHE A 156 -16.72 15.22 -4.67
CA PHE A 156 -15.92 15.75 -5.78
C PHE A 156 -14.47 15.29 -5.70
N GLU A 157 -13.87 15.30 -4.51
CA GLU A 157 -12.49 14.85 -4.31
C GLU A 157 -12.36 13.33 -4.51
N ALA A 158 -13.35 12.56 -4.04
CA ALA A 158 -13.40 11.13 -4.27
C ALA A 158 -13.46 10.80 -5.78
N VAL A 159 -14.32 11.48 -6.55
CA VAL A 159 -14.42 11.31 -8.00
C VAL A 159 -13.11 11.73 -8.69
N SER A 160 -12.59 12.90 -8.35
CA SER A 160 -11.42 13.49 -9.02
C SER A 160 -10.18 12.61 -8.84
N VAL A 161 -9.93 12.09 -7.63
CA VAL A 161 -8.77 11.24 -7.36
C VAL A 161 -9.02 9.79 -7.77
N ASN A 162 -10.09 9.16 -7.29
CA ASN A 162 -10.28 7.71 -7.46
C ASN A 162 -10.68 7.36 -8.90
N ILE A 163 -11.43 8.21 -9.60
CA ILE A 163 -11.82 7.96 -11.00
C ILE A 163 -10.87 8.72 -11.92
N GLY A 164 -10.78 10.05 -11.77
CA GLY A 164 -9.98 10.90 -12.64
C GLY A 164 -8.49 10.55 -12.60
N GLY A 165 -7.94 10.37 -11.40
CA GLY A 165 -6.55 9.94 -11.20
C GLY A 165 -6.28 8.54 -11.79
N THR A 166 -7.14 7.56 -11.53
CA THR A 166 -7.01 6.22 -12.14
C THR A 166 -7.08 6.28 -13.66
N LYS A 167 -8.03 7.03 -14.22
CA LYS A 167 -8.14 7.24 -15.66
C LYS A 167 -6.85 7.78 -16.25
N ASN A 168 -6.29 8.83 -15.67
CA ASN A 168 -5.06 9.45 -16.15
C ASN A 168 -3.90 8.44 -16.19
N VAL A 169 -3.65 7.74 -15.08
CA VAL A 169 -2.50 6.82 -14.99
C VAL A 169 -2.72 5.61 -15.91
N ALA A 170 -3.94 5.09 -16.01
CA ALA A 170 -4.25 3.95 -16.87
C ALA A 170 -4.14 4.30 -18.37
N ASP A 171 -4.66 5.45 -18.80
CA ASP A 171 -4.53 5.91 -20.19
C ASP A 171 -3.07 6.13 -20.58
N ILE A 172 -2.28 6.73 -19.67
CA ILE A 172 -0.85 6.95 -19.89
C ILE A 172 -0.12 5.61 -19.92
N ALA A 173 -0.50 4.62 -19.09
CA ALA A 173 0.08 3.29 -19.15
C ALA A 173 -0.12 2.62 -20.52
N VAL A 174 -1.32 2.75 -21.11
CA VAL A 174 -1.58 2.29 -22.50
C VAL A 174 -0.72 3.05 -23.49
N LYS A 175 -0.71 4.39 -23.43
CA LYS A 175 0.08 5.26 -24.32
C LYS A 175 1.56 4.87 -24.35
N HIS A 176 2.12 4.51 -23.20
CA HIS A 176 3.54 4.17 -23.04
C HIS A 176 3.84 2.67 -23.15
N SER A 177 2.84 1.85 -23.49
CA SER A 177 2.99 0.39 -23.62
C SER A 177 3.66 -0.24 -22.38
N VAL A 178 3.18 0.14 -21.20
CA VAL A 178 3.54 -0.51 -19.93
C VAL A 178 3.21 -2.00 -20.00
N ASP A 179 4.06 -2.89 -19.49
CA ASP A 179 3.83 -4.34 -19.54
C ASP A 179 2.67 -4.75 -18.63
N LYS A 180 2.62 -4.19 -17.42
CA LYS A 180 1.62 -4.55 -16.38
C LYS A 180 1.16 -3.35 -15.56
N PHE A 181 -0.16 -3.22 -15.40
CA PHE A 181 -0.80 -2.23 -14.53
C PHE A 181 -1.64 -2.95 -13.47
N VAL A 182 -1.34 -2.73 -12.20
CA VAL A 182 -2.04 -3.31 -11.06
C VAL A 182 -2.82 -2.23 -10.32
N LEU A 183 -4.15 -2.28 -10.39
CA LEU A 183 -5.05 -1.41 -9.62
C LEU A 183 -5.31 -2.02 -8.24
N ILE A 184 -4.98 -1.28 -7.18
CA ILE A 184 -5.38 -1.62 -5.82
C ILE A 184 -6.81 -1.15 -5.57
N SER A 185 -7.70 -2.08 -5.24
CA SER A 185 -9.11 -1.86 -4.92
C SER A 185 -9.46 -2.41 -3.53
N THR A 186 -10.74 -2.35 -3.17
CA THR A 186 -11.26 -2.66 -1.83
C THR A 186 -12.52 -3.51 -1.93
N ASP A 187 -12.76 -4.34 -0.91
CA ASP A 187 -14.04 -5.01 -0.66
C ASP A 187 -15.25 -4.06 -0.75
N LYS A 188 -15.11 -2.79 -0.37
CA LYS A 188 -16.16 -1.74 -0.45
C LYS A 188 -16.58 -1.38 -1.87
N ALA A 189 -15.87 -1.85 -2.89
CA ALA A 189 -16.26 -1.72 -4.29
C ALA A 189 -17.28 -2.80 -4.73
N VAL A 190 -17.51 -3.82 -3.91
CA VAL A 190 -18.55 -4.84 -4.14
C VAL A 190 -19.89 -4.29 -3.67
N ASN A 191 -20.85 -4.12 -4.59
CA ASN A 191 -22.19 -3.55 -4.32
C ASN A 191 -22.12 -2.30 -3.41
N PRO A 192 -21.45 -1.23 -3.88
CA PRO A 192 -21.10 -0.10 -3.05
C PRO A 192 -22.34 0.64 -2.54
N THR A 193 -22.36 0.92 -1.24
CA THR A 193 -23.41 1.70 -0.55
C THR A 193 -22.94 3.10 -0.15
N ASN A 194 -21.74 3.50 -0.59
CA ASN A 194 -21.09 4.77 -0.25
C ASN A 194 -20.28 5.30 -1.46
N VAL A 195 -20.04 6.61 -1.50
CA VAL A 195 -19.33 7.34 -2.56
C VAL A 195 -17.92 6.78 -2.76
N MET A 196 -17.19 6.51 -1.68
CA MET A 196 -15.84 5.96 -1.76
C MET A 196 -15.83 4.61 -2.48
N GLY A 197 -16.70 3.69 -2.09
CA GLY A 197 -16.86 2.39 -2.74
C GLY A 197 -17.32 2.51 -4.20
N ALA A 198 -18.26 3.41 -4.48
CA ALA A 198 -18.79 3.64 -5.83
C ALA A 198 -17.71 4.15 -6.78
N THR A 199 -16.90 5.12 -6.34
CA THR A 199 -15.79 5.65 -7.15
C THR A 199 -14.72 4.60 -7.43
N LYS A 200 -14.38 3.74 -6.45
CA LYS A 200 -13.49 2.60 -6.68
C LYS A 200 -14.08 1.59 -7.65
N ARG A 201 -15.38 1.28 -7.56
CA ARG A 201 -16.05 0.39 -8.51
C ARG A 201 -16.00 0.94 -9.94
N ILE A 202 -16.23 2.24 -10.11
CA ILE A 202 -16.10 2.90 -11.42
C ILE A 202 -14.66 2.81 -11.95
N ALA A 203 -13.66 3.01 -11.09
CA ALA A 203 -12.24 2.87 -11.44
C ALA A 203 -11.90 1.44 -11.94
N GLU A 204 -12.45 0.41 -11.28
CA GLU A 204 -12.30 -0.98 -11.74
C GLU A 204 -12.93 -1.21 -13.11
N LEU A 205 -14.16 -0.72 -13.32
CA LEU A 205 -14.87 -0.85 -14.60
C LEU A 205 -14.09 -0.15 -15.72
N TYR A 206 -13.58 1.06 -15.45
CA TYR A 206 -12.77 1.81 -16.39
C TYR A 206 -11.52 1.03 -16.82
N VAL A 207 -10.75 0.53 -15.85
CA VAL A 207 -9.56 -0.28 -16.11
C VAL A 207 -9.91 -1.58 -16.86
N SER A 208 -11.05 -2.19 -16.55
CA SER A 208 -11.52 -3.37 -17.28
C SER A 208 -11.84 -3.06 -18.75
N CYS A 209 -12.39 -1.89 -19.05
CA CYS A 209 -12.66 -1.43 -20.42
C CYS A 209 -11.38 -1.14 -21.24
N LEU A 210 -10.22 -1.02 -20.58
CA LEU A 210 -8.93 -0.87 -21.25
C LEU A 210 -8.26 -2.21 -21.57
N LYS A 211 -8.79 -3.34 -21.07
CA LYS A 211 -8.26 -4.67 -21.44
C LYS A 211 -8.36 -4.86 -22.95
N GLY A 212 -7.25 -5.29 -23.56
CA GLY A 212 -7.15 -5.46 -25.02
C GLY A 212 -6.91 -4.16 -25.80
N LYS A 213 -6.90 -2.99 -25.15
CA LYS A 213 -6.48 -1.74 -25.77
C LYS A 213 -4.97 -1.58 -25.61
N GLY A 214 -4.22 -2.08 -26.60
CA GLY A 214 -2.75 -2.01 -26.63
C GLY A 214 -2.07 -3.15 -25.87
N HIS A 215 -0.79 -2.94 -25.52
CA HIS A 215 0.07 -3.96 -24.90
C HIS A 215 -0.19 -4.17 -23.40
N THR A 216 -0.72 -3.17 -22.72
CA THR A 216 -0.79 -3.16 -21.25
C THR A 216 -1.76 -4.19 -20.68
N LYS A 217 -1.23 -5.07 -19.82
CA LYS A 217 -2.03 -6.03 -19.05
C LYS A 217 -2.56 -5.39 -17.78
N PHE A 218 -3.88 -5.27 -17.68
CA PHE A 218 -4.56 -4.71 -16.52
C PHE A 218 -5.01 -5.79 -15.53
N ILE A 219 -4.61 -5.61 -14.28
CA ILE A 219 -4.94 -6.47 -13.15
C ILE A 219 -5.60 -5.60 -12.07
N THR A 220 -6.66 -6.12 -11.46
CA THR A 220 -7.33 -5.47 -10.33
C THR A 220 -7.31 -6.43 -9.16
N THR A 221 -6.85 -5.96 -8.00
CA THR A 221 -6.83 -6.75 -6.77
C THR A 221 -7.70 -6.07 -5.72
N ARG A 222 -8.60 -6.83 -5.10
CA ARG A 222 -9.45 -6.35 -4.00
C ARG A 222 -8.93 -6.92 -2.69
N PHE A 223 -8.78 -6.06 -1.71
CA PHE A 223 -8.43 -6.46 -0.35
C PHE A 223 -9.50 -6.01 0.63
N GLY A 224 -9.63 -6.77 1.73
CA GLY A 224 -10.39 -6.34 2.89
C GLY A 224 -9.65 -5.27 3.68
N ASN A 225 -10.05 -5.06 4.93
CA ASN A 225 -9.37 -4.11 5.80
C ASN A 225 -7.89 -4.48 6.02
N VAL A 226 -7.02 -3.49 5.89
CA VAL A 226 -5.58 -3.60 6.20
C VAL A 226 -5.34 -3.08 7.61
N LEU A 227 -4.82 -3.95 8.46
CA LEU A 227 -4.53 -3.67 9.86
C LEU A 227 -3.48 -2.57 10.00
N GLY A 228 -3.66 -1.68 10.97
CA GLY A 228 -2.71 -0.58 11.20
C GLY A 228 -2.64 0.48 10.10
N SER A 229 -3.48 0.41 9.05
CA SER A 229 -3.46 1.41 7.99
C SER A 229 -3.84 2.81 8.51
N ASN A 230 -3.34 3.87 7.89
CA ASN A 230 -3.53 5.26 8.31
C ASN A 230 -5.02 5.57 8.51
N GLY A 231 -5.37 6.09 9.69
CA GLY A 231 -6.75 6.39 10.09
C GLY A 231 -7.69 5.18 10.17
N SER A 232 -7.17 3.95 10.27
CA SER A 232 -7.98 2.78 10.65
C SER A 232 -8.32 2.80 12.14
N VAL A 233 -9.24 1.93 12.56
CA VAL A 233 -9.74 1.92 13.94
C VAL A 233 -8.64 1.60 14.96
N ILE A 234 -7.62 0.83 14.59
CA ILE A 234 -6.58 0.35 15.52
C ILE A 234 -5.63 1.49 15.96
N PRO A 235 -5.05 2.32 15.07
CA PRO A 235 -4.33 3.52 15.46
C PRO A 235 -5.14 4.47 16.35
N LEU A 236 -6.46 4.58 16.14
CA LEU A 236 -7.34 5.40 16.98
C LEU A 236 -7.46 4.86 18.42
N PHE A 237 -7.32 3.54 18.62
CA PHE A 237 -7.27 2.94 19.95
C PHE A 237 -5.89 3.04 20.62
N LYS A 238 -4.79 3.17 19.85
CA LYS A 238 -3.45 3.39 20.43
C LYS A 238 -3.21 4.83 20.90
N ASN A 239 -3.91 5.79 20.30
CA ASN A 239 -3.80 7.22 20.63
C ASN A 239 -4.80 7.68 21.72
N LYS A 240 -5.58 6.75 22.29
CA LYS A 240 -6.45 6.97 23.46
C LYS A 240 -5.92 6.17 24.63
#